data_AF-A0A9P7YXS1-F1
#
_entry.id   AF-A0A9P7YXS1-F1
#
_cell.length_a   1.000
_cell.length_b   1.000
_cell.length_c   1.000
_cell.angle_alpha   90.00
_cell.angle_beta   90.00
_cell.angle_gamma   90.00
#
_symmetry.space_group_name_H-M   'P 1'
#
loop_
_entity.id
_entity.type
_entity.pdbx_description
1 polymer ?
#
loop_
_entity_poly.entity_id
_entity_poly.type
_entity_poly.pdbx_seq_one_letter_code
_entity_poly.pdbx_strand_id
1 'polypeptide(L)'
;MQSVRPFTKTWKEPGNYNSFLSGLIWVVQLLIFHASVSLEKAGHGNTLNLIKEHCERFLQPETETPMGEILGWRLLLFAVSKEVVGSHQAEWDPEEKILTYGDIDLHMDQVPQLLLSEFTQARHFLYNELMFAVQTLPRIQAWALKDNLDTDAFGWFWGQHRENADLVKGSATSLLTSIKAMKSLRDSFLETADDGTKTWRAKAIDQYEATVEEFLKRLLVLVHMASGQPLRESELFSVTWYNTQRRR
;
A
#
# COMPACT_ATOMS: atom_id res chain seq x y z
N MET A 1 -2.71 -30.19 -16.70
CA MET A 1 -3.57 -30.44 -15.51
C MET A 1 -3.12 -29.52 -14.37
N GLN A 2 -3.35 -28.20 -14.49
CA GLN A 2 -2.97 -27.18 -13.47
C GLN A 2 -4.19 -26.43 -12.89
N SER A 3 -5.39 -26.80 -13.32
CA SER A 3 -6.68 -26.26 -12.89
C SER A 3 -7.14 -26.83 -11.55
N VAL A 4 -6.48 -27.88 -11.04
CA VAL A 4 -6.78 -28.54 -9.76
C VAL A 4 -5.67 -28.19 -8.77
N ARG A 5 -6.06 -27.73 -7.58
CA ARG A 5 -5.14 -27.47 -6.46
C ARG A 5 -4.52 -28.81 -6.01
N PRO A 6 -3.18 -28.99 -6.02
CA PRO A 6 -2.54 -30.28 -5.78
C PRO A 6 -2.86 -30.89 -4.41
N PHE A 7 -3.02 -30.03 -3.39
CA PHE A 7 -3.22 -30.44 -2.01
C PHE A 7 -4.70 -30.68 -1.67
N THR A 8 -5.61 -29.88 -2.21
CA THR A 8 -7.04 -29.94 -1.86
C THR A 8 -7.87 -30.71 -2.87
N LYS A 9 -7.30 -31.07 -4.04
CA LYS A 9 -8.00 -31.68 -5.18
C LYS A 9 -9.23 -30.91 -5.66
N THR A 10 -9.37 -29.64 -5.25
CA THR A 10 -10.44 -28.75 -5.69
C THR A 10 -10.02 -27.95 -6.91
N TRP A 11 -10.98 -27.52 -7.73
CA TRP A 11 -10.71 -26.61 -8.83
C TRP A 11 -10.18 -25.27 -8.31
N LYS A 12 -9.23 -24.66 -9.03
CA LYS A 12 -8.80 -23.29 -8.76
C LYS A 12 -9.98 -22.35 -9.06
N GLU A 13 -10.15 -21.34 -8.23
CA GLU A 13 -11.10 -20.28 -8.51
C GLU A 13 -10.73 -19.58 -9.82
N PRO A 14 -11.71 -19.09 -10.60
CA PRO A 14 -11.46 -18.43 -11.88
C PRO A 14 -10.39 -17.32 -11.82
N GLY A 15 -10.43 -16.47 -10.79
CA GLY A 15 -9.44 -15.41 -10.56
C GLY A 15 -8.02 -15.94 -10.29
N ASN A 16 -7.91 -17.09 -9.65
CA ASN A 16 -6.63 -17.74 -9.34
C ASN A 16 -6.02 -18.47 -10.54
N TYR A 17 -6.81 -18.87 -11.54
CA TYR A 17 -6.30 -19.43 -12.79
C TYR A 17 -5.87 -18.34 -13.79
N ASN A 18 -6.52 -17.17 -13.74
CA ASN A 18 -6.15 -15.99 -14.55
C ASN A 18 -4.69 -15.55 -14.36
N SER A 19 -4.14 -15.66 -13.15
CA SER A 19 -2.73 -15.32 -12.89
C SER A 19 -1.77 -16.24 -13.65
N PHE A 20 -2.06 -17.54 -13.74
CA PHE A 20 -1.26 -18.49 -14.51
C PHE A 20 -1.29 -18.18 -16.01
N LEU A 21 -2.48 -17.93 -16.58
CA LEU A 21 -2.61 -17.54 -17.99
C LEU A 21 -1.88 -16.23 -18.28
N SER A 22 -1.97 -15.26 -17.36
CA SER A 22 -1.26 -13.98 -17.49
C SER A 22 0.27 -14.17 -17.48
N GLY A 23 0.78 -15.06 -16.63
CA GLY A 23 2.20 -15.42 -16.63
C GLY A 23 2.66 -16.05 -17.95
N LEU A 24 1.86 -16.95 -18.53
CA LEU A 24 2.17 -17.57 -19.81
C LEU A 24 2.17 -16.55 -20.96
N ILE A 25 1.17 -15.67 -21.00
CA ILE A 25 1.10 -14.58 -21.98
C ILE A 25 2.35 -13.69 -21.89
N TRP A 26 2.79 -13.35 -20.68
CA TRP A 26 3.99 -12.54 -20.48
C TRP A 26 5.26 -13.23 -21.00
N VAL A 27 5.43 -14.54 -20.76
CA VAL A 27 6.55 -15.31 -21.32
C VAL A 27 6.54 -15.28 -22.84
N VAL A 28 5.38 -15.43 -23.47
CA VAL A 28 5.27 -15.38 -24.94
C VAL A 28 5.57 -13.98 -25.49
N GLN A 29 5.12 -12.93 -24.81
CA GLN A 29 5.48 -11.55 -25.16
C GLN A 29 7.00 -11.34 -25.13
N LEU A 30 7.70 -11.89 -24.13
CA LEU A 30 9.17 -11.83 -24.07
C LEU A 30 9.83 -12.63 -25.20
N LEU A 31 9.30 -13.80 -25.55
CA LEU A 31 9.82 -14.59 -26.67
C LEU A 31 9.67 -13.85 -28.00
N ILE A 32 8.52 -13.22 -28.25
CA ILE A 32 8.28 -12.40 -29.45
C ILE A 32 9.24 -11.20 -29.48
N PHE A 33 9.41 -10.51 -28.36
CA PHE A 33 10.35 -9.40 -28.27
C PHE A 33 11.78 -9.84 -28.56
N HIS A 34 12.25 -10.91 -27.92
CA HIS A 34 13.59 -11.45 -28.13
C HIS A 34 13.81 -11.90 -29.58
N ALA A 35 12.84 -12.59 -30.18
CA ALA A 35 12.91 -13.01 -31.57
C ALA A 35 13.00 -11.81 -32.52
N SER A 36 12.17 -10.78 -32.30
CA SER A 36 12.14 -9.56 -33.11
C SER A 36 13.48 -8.81 -33.06
N VAL A 37 14.05 -8.65 -31.86
CA VAL A 37 15.37 -8.02 -31.68
C VAL A 37 16.48 -8.85 -32.33
N SER A 38 16.38 -10.18 -32.27
CA SER A 38 17.37 -11.07 -32.89
C SER A 38 17.33 -10.98 -34.41
N LEU A 39 16.13 -10.87 -34.99
CA LEU A 39 15.93 -10.68 -36.43
C LEU A 39 16.41 -9.31 -36.90
N GLU A 40 16.17 -8.24 -36.13
CA GLU A 40 16.71 -6.92 -36.44
C GLU A 40 18.26 -6.92 -36.45
N LYS A 41 18.88 -7.57 -35.46
CA LYS A 41 20.35 -7.75 -35.44
C LYS A 41 20.89 -8.52 -36.64
N ALA A 42 20.10 -9.43 -37.20
CA ALA A 42 20.42 -10.17 -38.42
C ALA A 42 20.08 -9.39 -39.71
N GLY A 43 19.56 -8.17 -39.61
CA GLY A 43 19.23 -7.31 -40.75
C GLY A 43 17.84 -7.56 -41.36
N HIS A 44 16.96 -8.31 -40.70
CA HIS A 44 15.64 -8.72 -41.22
C HIS A 44 14.49 -7.76 -40.88
N GLY A 45 14.74 -6.45 -40.90
CA GLY A 45 13.72 -5.42 -40.64
C GLY A 45 13.79 -4.82 -39.24
N ASN A 46 12.86 -3.91 -38.94
CA ASN A 46 12.84 -3.19 -37.66
C ASN A 46 12.04 -3.94 -36.59
N THR A 47 12.55 -3.94 -35.35
CA THR A 47 11.95 -4.66 -34.21
C THR A 47 10.47 -4.33 -33.99
N LEU A 48 10.05 -3.06 -34.09
CA LEU A 48 8.65 -2.69 -33.82
C LEU A 48 7.70 -3.27 -34.87
N ASN A 49 8.11 -3.29 -36.13
CA ASN A 49 7.31 -3.85 -37.22
C ASN A 49 7.18 -5.38 -37.05
N LEU A 50 8.27 -6.06 -36.70
CA LEU A 50 8.30 -7.50 -36.45
C LEU A 50 7.44 -7.89 -35.24
N ILE A 51 7.49 -7.10 -34.15
CA ILE A 51 6.61 -7.29 -33.00
C ILE A 51 5.14 -7.16 -33.43
N LYS A 52 4.80 -6.12 -34.19
CA LYS A 52 3.43 -5.90 -34.65
C LYS A 52 2.94 -7.08 -35.50
N GLU A 53 3.74 -7.53 -36.45
CA GLU A 53 3.43 -8.68 -37.30
C GLU A 53 3.22 -9.97 -36.47
N HIS A 54 4.15 -10.27 -35.55
CA HIS A 54 4.05 -11.43 -34.69
C HIS A 54 2.85 -11.35 -33.74
N CYS A 55 2.54 -10.18 -33.21
CA CYS A 55 1.35 -9.96 -32.39
C CYS A 55 0.06 -10.18 -33.20
N GLU A 56 -0.03 -9.61 -34.40
CA GLU A 56 -1.19 -9.80 -35.29
C GLU A 56 -1.38 -11.27 -35.68
N ARG A 57 -0.29 -12.01 -35.87
CA ARG A 57 -0.33 -13.41 -36.28
C ARG A 57 -0.60 -14.38 -35.12
N PHE A 58 -0.08 -14.12 -33.93
CA PHE A 58 -0.04 -15.09 -32.84
C PHE A 58 -0.67 -14.61 -31.53
N LEU A 59 -0.83 -13.31 -31.29
CA LEU A 59 -1.37 -12.75 -30.04
C LEU A 59 -2.69 -11.99 -30.25
N GLN A 60 -3.60 -12.57 -31.01
CA GLN A 60 -4.96 -12.08 -31.21
C GLN A 60 -5.96 -13.11 -30.64
N PRO A 61 -6.89 -12.71 -29.75
CA PRO A 61 -7.91 -13.62 -29.21
C PRO A 61 -8.74 -14.35 -30.29
N GLU A 62 -8.94 -13.71 -31.44
CA GLU A 62 -9.78 -14.21 -32.54
C GLU A 62 -9.04 -15.15 -33.49
N THR A 63 -7.74 -15.39 -33.26
CA THR A 63 -6.96 -16.32 -34.09
C THR A 63 -7.03 -17.74 -33.56
N GLU A 64 -7.17 -18.72 -34.46
CA GLU A 64 -7.13 -20.16 -34.15
C GLU A 64 -5.69 -20.64 -33.85
N THR A 65 -5.04 -19.99 -32.89
CA THR A 65 -3.72 -20.34 -32.39
C THR A 65 -3.80 -20.73 -30.92
N PRO A 66 -2.85 -21.53 -30.39
CA PRO A 66 -2.82 -21.83 -28.96
C PRO A 66 -2.84 -20.58 -28.08
N MET A 67 -2.27 -19.48 -28.57
CA MET A 67 -2.25 -18.21 -27.87
C MET A 67 -3.56 -17.42 -28.00
N GLY A 68 -4.24 -17.49 -29.14
CA GLY A 68 -5.60 -16.94 -29.28
C GLY A 68 -6.57 -17.62 -28.32
N GLU A 69 -6.53 -18.94 -28.23
CA GLU A 69 -7.28 -19.72 -27.23
C GLU A 69 -6.98 -19.25 -25.80
N ILE A 70 -5.69 -19.18 -25.41
CA ILE A 70 -5.28 -18.75 -24.07
C ILE A 70 -5.76 -17.32 -23.75
N LEU A 71 -5.71 -16.41 -24.72
CA LEU A 71 -6.22 -15.04 -24.59
C LEU A 71 -7.75 -15.03 -24.43
N GLY A 72 -8.47 -15.85 -25.21
CA GLY A 72 -9.91 -16.04 -25.08
C GLY A 72 -10.31 -16.58 -23.71
N TRP A 73 -9.63 -17.63 -23.23
CA TRP A 73 -9.83 -18.19 -21.89
C TRP A 73 -9.59 -17.15 -20.79
N ARG A 74 -8.54 -16.32 -20.91
CA ARG A 74 -8.29 -15.24 -19.95
C ARG A 74 -9.43 -14.22 -19.93
N LEU A 75 -9.92 -13.78 -21.08
CA LEU A 75 -11.04 -12.83 -21.17
C LEU A 75 -12.32 -13.42 -20.55
N LEU A 76 -12.65 -14.66 -20.89
CA LEU A 76 -13.81 -15.36 -20.33
C LEU A 76 -13.71 -15.48 -18.81
N LEU A 77 -12.56 -15.93 -18.29
CA LEU A 77 -12.37 -16.08 -16.86
C LEU A 77 -12.39 -14.74 -16.12
N PHE A 78 -11.94 -13.65 -16.75
CA PHE A 78 -12.12 -12.30 -16.21
C PHE A 78 -13.61 -11.92 -16.11
N ALA A 79 -14.40 -12.18 -17.16
CA ALA A 79 -15.84 -11.92 -17.12
C ALA A 79 -16.52 -12.75 -16.01
N VAL A 80 -16.27 -14.06 -15.98
CA VAL A 80 -16.79 -14.97 -14.95
C VAL A 80 -16.35 -14.52 -13.55
N SER A 81 -15.10 -14.11 -13.36
CA SER A 81 -14.62 -13.66 -12.04
C SER A 81 -15.32 -12.41 -11.50
N LYS A 82 -15.88 -11.57 -12.38
CA LYS A 82 -16.66 -10.39 -11.97
C LYS A 82 -18.09 -10.74 -11.60
N GLU A 83 -18.63 -11.81 -12.17
CA GLU A 83 -20.02 -12.24 -11.95
C GLU A 83 -20.15 -13.30 -10.84
N VAL A 84 -19.08 -14.04 -10.55
CA VAL A 84 -19.06 -15.00 -9.45
C VAL A 84 -19.03 -14.25 -8.11
N VAL A 85 -20.06 -14.47 -7.30
CA VAL A 85 -20.13 -14.08 -5.89
C VAL A 85 -18.95 -14.73 -5.16
N GLY A 86 -17.98 -13.90 -4.76
CA GLY A 86 -16.80 -14.35 -4.03
C GLY A 86 -17.15 -14.81 -2.61
N SER A 87 -16.31 -15.66 -2.02
CA SER A 87 -16.48 -16.19 -0.65
C SER A 87 -16.34 -15.16 0.48
N HIS A 88 -16.18 -13.88 0.15
CA HIS A 88 -15.91 -12.77 1.06
C HIS A 88 -16.74 -11.55 0.67
N GLN A 89 -18.01 -11.74 0.31
CA GLN A 89 -18.91 -10.61 0.13
C GLN A 89 -19.43 -10.15 1.48
N ALA A 90 -19.56 -8.83 1.59
CA ALA A 90 -20.34 -8.23 2.65
C ALA A 90 -21.80 -8.17 2.18
N GLU A 91 -22.71 -8.69 3.00
CA GLU A 91 -24.13 -8.77 2.69
C GLU A 91 -24.90 -7.82 3.62
N TRP A 92 -25.87 -7.11 3.06
CA TRP A 92 -26.78 -6.28 3.84
C TRP A 92 -28.02 -7.08 4.21
N ASP A 93 -28.52 -6.88 5.42
CA ASP A 93 -29.89 -7.27 5.74
C ASP A 93 -30.90 -6.46 4.89
N PRO A 94 -32.14 -6.96 4.70
CA PRO A 94 -33.15 -6.28 3.88
C PRO A 94 -33.46 -4.84 4.32
N GLU A 95 -33.23 -4.54 5.60
CA GLU A 95 -33.46 -3.24 6.21
C GLU A 95 -32.24 -2.29 6.17
N GLU A 96 -31.10 -2.73 5.61
CA GLU A 96 -29.83 -1.99 5.52
C GLU A 96 -29.28 -1.50 6.89
N LYS A 97 -29.53 -2.27 7.95
CA LYS A 97 -29.07 -2.00 9.32
C LYS A 97 -27.89 -2.85 9.74
N ILE A 98 -27.69 -4.00 9.10
CA ILE A 98 -26.66 -4.96 9.45
C ILE A 98 -25.86 -5.29 8.19
N LEU A 99 -24.56 -5.09 8.28
CA LEU A 99 -23.60 -5.54 7.29
C LEU A 99 -22.90 -6.79 7.82
N THR A 100 -23.16 -7.94 7.20
CA THR A 100 -22.52 -9.21 7.56
C THR A 100 -21.33 -9.46 6.64
N TYR A 101 -20.16 -9.72 7.20
CA TYR A 101 -18.96 -10.13 6.46
C TYR A 101 -18.37 -11.39 7.11
N GLY A 102 -18.47 -12.52 6.39
CA GLY A 102 -18.14 -13.83 6.97
C GLY A 102 -19.05 -14.15 8.14
N ASP A 103 -18.48 -14.41 9.32
CA ASP A 103 -19.23 -14.71 10.55
C ASP A 103 -19.39 -13.46 11.46
N ILE A 104 -19.16 -12.26 10.93
CA ILE A 104 -19.18 -11.01 11.69
C ILE A 104 -20.33 -10.14 11.21
N ASP A 105 -21.24 -9.83 12.14
CA ASP A 105 -22.32 -8.86 11.92
C ASP A 105 -21.89 -7.50 12.46
N LEU A 106 -21.96 -6.49 11.59
CA LEU A 106 -21.74 -5.09 11.94
C LEU A 106 -23.05 -4.33 11.86
N HIS A 107 -23.56 -3.90 13.00
CA HIS A 107 -24.76 -3.07 13.05
C HIS A 107 -24.40 -1.62 12.75
N MET A 108 -25.20 -0.92 11.93
CA MET A 108 -24.85 0.42 11.44
C MET A 108 -24.80 1.50 12.53
N ASP A 109 -25.47 1.28 13.65
CA ASP A 109 -25.36 2.13 14.85
C ASP A 109 -24.04 1.93 15.63
N GLN A 110 -23.31 0.84 15.37
CA GLN A 110 -21.98 0.57 15.93
C GLN A 110 -20.86 1.21 15.13
N VAL A 111 -21.08 1.57 13.87
CA VAL A 111 -20.05 2.21 13.02
C VAL A 111 -19.48 3.49 13.67
N PRO A 112 -20.29 4.43 14.21
CA PRO A 112 -19.74 5.58 14.92
C PRO A 112 -18.90 5.20 16.15
N GLN A 113 -19.26 4.11 16.84
CA GLN A 113 -18.55 3.64 18.03
C GLN A 113 -17.20 3.01 17.66
N LEU A 114 -17.15 2.28 16.54
CA LEU A 114 -15.89 1.80 15.96
C LEU A 114 -14.97 2.97 15.62
N LEU A 115 -15.46 3.97 14.88
CA LEU A 115 -14.66 5.15 14.53
C LEU A 115 -14.16 5.91 15.78
N LEU A 116 -15.01 6.06 16.80
CA LEU A 116 -14.63 6.67 18.07
C LEU A 116 -13.57 5.84 18.82
N SER A 117 -13.67 4.51 18.78
CA SER A 117 -12.69 3.60 19.35
C SER A 117 -11.34 3.74 18.63
N GLU A 118 -11.32 3.69 17.30
CA GLU A 118 -10.11 3.86 16.49
C GLU A 118 -9.47 5.24 16.73
N PHE A 119 -10.27 6.30 16.83
CA PHE A 119 -9.80 7.64 17.15
C PHE A 119 -9.17 7.71 18.54
N THR A 120 -9.83 7.14 19.55
CA THR A 120 -9.32 7.11 20.92
C THR A 120 -8.00 6.35 21.01
N GLN A 121 -7.91 5.19 20.34
CA GLN A 121 -6.69 4.39 20.30
C GLN A 121 -5.55 5.09 19.54
N ALA A 122 -5.82 5.64 18.36
CA ALA A 122 -4.82 6.39 17.59
C ALA A 122 -4.28 7.58 18.39
N ARG A 123 -5.16 8.30 19.09
CA ARG A 123 -4.78 9.39 19.98
C ARG A 123 -3.90 8.91 21.14
N HIS A 124 -4.24 7.78 21.76
CA HIS A 124 -3.44 7.18 22.82
C HIS A 124 -2.04 6.79 22.32
N PHE A 125 -1.95 6.05 21.21
CA PHE A 125 -0.66 5.69 20.61
C PHE A 125 0.17 6.91 20.27
N LEU A 126 -0.41 7.93 19.62
CA LEU A 126 0.33 9.13 19.26
C LEU A 126 0.86 9.88 20.48
N TYR A 127 -0.02 10.26 21.41
CA TYR A 127 0.36 11.17 22.49
C TYR A 127 1.04 10.47 23.66
N ASN A 128 0.61 9.26 24.02
CA ASN A 128 1.12 8.58 25.22
C ASN A 128 2.33 7.70 24.87
N GLU A 129 2.25 6.92 23.80
CA GLU A 129 3.30 5.95 23.46
C GLU A 129 4.41 6.60 22.61
N LEU A 130 4.06 7.17 21.45
CA LEU A 130 5.04 7.73 20.50
C LEU A 130 5.61 9.07 20.95
N MET A 131 4.79 9.91 21.58
CA MET A 131 5.19 11.22 22.13
C MET A 131 5.52 11.16 23.63
N PHE A 132 5.55 9.97 24.22
CA PHE A 132 5.94 9.70 25.61
C PHE A 132 5.15 10.52 26.66
N ALA A 133 3.91 10.91 26.36
CA ALA A 133 3.08 11.80 27.17
C ALA A 133 3.74 13.15 27.51
N VAL A 134 4.70 13.60 26.70
CA VAL A 134 5.44 14.84 26.95
C VAL A 134 4.61 16.05 26.52
N GLN A 135 4.21 16.86 27.50
CA GLN A 135 3.37 18.06 27.25
C GLN A 135 4.13 19.23 26.62
N THR A 136 5.46 19.23 26.68
CA THR A 136 6.30 20.32 26.14
C THR A 136 6.57 20.19 24.65
N LEU A 137 6.06 19.15 23.99
CA LEU A 137 6.25 18.97 22.56
C LEU A 137 5.46 20.05 21.78
N PRO A 138 6.03 20.61 20.70
CA PRO A 138 5.35 21.62 19.92
C PRO A 138 4.09 21.03 19.28
N ARG A 139 2.95 21.70 19.50
CA ARG A 139 1.67 21.29 18.93
C ARG A 139 1.52 21.86 17.54
N ILE A 140 1.65 21.00 16.52
CA ILE A 140 1.45 21.38 15.13
C ILE A 140 -0.06 21.45 14.85
N GLN A 141 -0.51 22.59 14.35
CA GLN A 141 -1.89 22.78 13.90
C GLN A 141 -2.00 22.35 12.43
N ALA A 142 -2.53 21.14 12.19
CA ALA A 142 -2.57 20.55 10.85
C ALA A 142 -3.26 21.47 9.80
N TRP A 143 -4.31 22.19 10.20
CA TRP A 143 -5.03 23.13 9.33
C TRP A 143 -4.22 24.35 8.89
N ALA A 144 -3.12 24.67 9.60
CA ALA A 144 -2.25 25.80 9.28
C ALA A 144 -1.08 25.40 8.38
N LEU A 145 -0.85 24.10 8.18
CA LEU A 145 0.22 23.61 7.31
C LEU A 145 -0.13 23.87 5.85
N LYS A 146 0.83 24.41 5.11
CA LYS A 146 0.75 24.57 3.65
C LYS A 146 1.64 23.55 2.97
N ASP A 147 1.19 23.03 1.83
CA ASP A 147 2.01 22.20 0.96
C ASP A 147 1.93 22.71 -0.48
N ASN A 148 2.97 22.43 -1.27
CA ASN A 148 3.01 22.70 -2.69
C ASN A 148 2.97 21.39 -3.48
N LEU A 149 1.77 21.00 -3.90
CA LEU A 149 1.51 19.74 -4.62
C LEU A 149 2.12 19.70 -6.03
N ASP A 150 2.57 20.84 -6.55
CA ASP A 150 3.23 20.96 -7.85
C ASP A 150 4.77 20.79 -7.76
N THR A 151 5.32 20.66 -6.54
CA THR A 151 6.76 20.47 -6.38
C THR A 151 7.15 19.01 -6.61
N ASP A 152 7.93 18.77 -7.67
CA ASP A 152 8.48 17.45 -8.00
C ASP A 152 9.94 17.27 -7.54
N ALA A 153 10.44 18.19 -6.70
CA ALA A 153 11.79 18.11 -6.16
C ALA A 153 11.94 16.85 -5.29
N PHE A 154 12.99 16.07 -5.58
CA PHE A 154 13.34 14.90 -4.79
C PHE A 154 13.64 15.32 -3.34
N GLY A 155 13.06 14.64 -2.36
CA GLY A 155 13.20 14.97 -0.95
C GLY A 155 12.28 16.08 -0.46
N TRP A 156 11.44 16.68 -1.31
CA TRP A 156 10.48 17.69 -0.88
C TRP A 156 9.44 17.10 0.08
N PHE A 157 9.11 17.84 1.13
CA PHE A 157 7.96 17.59 2.00
C PHE A 157 7.43 18.91 2.54
N TRP A 158 6.18 18.94 3.01
CA TRP A 158 5.49 20.12 3.52
C TRP A 158 6.30 20.93 4.55
N GLY A 159 7.15 20.30 5.36
CA GLY A 159 7.98 21.01 6.34
C GLY A 159 9.08 21.90 5.74
N GLN A 160 9.38 21.76 4.45
CA GLN A 160 10.28 22.66 3.70
C GLN A 160 9.55 23.89 3.13
N HIS A 161 8.21 23.92 3.16
CA HIS A 161 7.45 25.08 2.72
C HIS A 161 7.76 26.29 3.60
N ARG A 162 8.13 27.42 3.00
CA ARG A 162 8.60 28.63 3.71
C ARG A 162 7.63 29.12 4.80
N GLU A 163 6.33 28.99 4.56
CA GLU A 163 5.29 29.44 5.49
C GLU A 163 5.09 28.49 6.68
N ASN A 164 5.63 27.27 6.59
CA ASN A 164 5.59 26.31 7.70
C ASN A 164 6.81 26.45 8.62
N ALA A 165 7.82 27.24 8.27
CA ALA A 165 9.10 27.33 8.98
C ALA A 165 8.92 27.62 10.49
N ASP A 166 8.05 28.58 10.82
CA ASP A 166 7.75 28.91 12.22
C ASP A 166 6.89 27.85 12.92
N LEU A 167 5.98 27.19 12.18
CA LEU A 167 5.10 26.13 12.72
C LEU A 167 5.88 24.85 13.08
N VAL A 168 6.93 24.52 12.32
CA VAL A 168 7.75 23.32 12.53
C VAL A 168 9.03 23.59 13.31
N LYS A 169 9.28 24.85 13.70
CA LYS A 169 10.52 25.23 14.36
C LYS A 169 10.73 24.42 15.64
N GLY A 170 11.83 23.66 15.67
CA GLY A 170 12.21 22.82 16.81
C GLY A 170 11.48 21.47 16.90
N SER A 171 10.50 21.17 16.03
CA SER A 171 9.76 19.90 16.10
C SER A 171 10.63 18.68 15.77
N ALA A 172 11.54 18.81 14.79
CA ALA A 172 12.38 17.72 14.30
C ALA A 172 13.25 17.05 15.38
N THR A 173 13.68 17.81 16.40
CA THR A 173 14.56 17.30 17.47
C THR A 173 13.85 17.23 18.82
N SER A 174 12.55 17.55 18.90
CA SER A 174 11.81 17.65 20.15
C SER A 174 11.71 16.30 20.90
N LEU A 175 11.46 15.20 20.19
CA LEU A 175 11.43 13.87 20.79
C LEU A 175 12.82 13.46 21.30
N LEU A 176 13.85 13.65 20.47
CA LEU A 176 15.23 13.35 20.86
C LEU A 176 15.67 14.17 22.09
N THR A 177 15.28 15.44 22.15
CA THR A 177 15.57 16.33 23.28
C THR A 177 14.87 15.83 24.54
N SER A 178 13.61 15.38 24.42
CA SER A 178 12.85 14.81 25.54
C SER A 178 13.48 13.51 26.04
N ILE A 179 13.90 12.62 25.12
CA ILE A 179 14.63 11.40 25.46
C ILE A 179 15.92 11.73 26.21
N LYS A 180 16.69 12.73 25.78
CA LYS A 180 17.95 13.13 26.44
C LYS A 180 17.73 13.78 27.82
N ALA A 181 16.64 14.50 28.01
CA ALA A 181 16.34 15.22 29.24
C ALA A 181 15.81 14.28 30.35
N MET A 182 14.94 13.33 29.99
CA MET A 182 14.25 12.46 30.96
C MET A 182 15.07 11.21 31.26
N LYS A 183 15.37 10.97 32.55
CA LYS A 183 16.15 9.79 32.98
C LYS A 183 15.49 8.47 32.54
N SER A 184 14.18 8.33 32.76
CA SER A 184 13.42 7.12 32.38
C SER A 184 13.53 6.79 30.89
N LEU A 185 13.38 7.80 30.01
CA LEU A 185 13.50 7.60 28.57
C LEU A 185 14.93 7.28 28.14
N ARG A 186 15.94 7.95 28.73
CA ARG A 186 17.34 7.60 28.48
C ARG A 186 17.64 6.14 28.82
N ASP A 187 17.22 5.69 29.99
CA ASP A 187 17.51 4.33 30.46
C ASP A 187 16.77 3.26 29.62
N SER A 188 15.64 3.64 29.00
CA SER A 188 14.87 2.79 28.10
C SER A 188 15.48 2.70 26.69
N PHE A 189 15.84 3.85 26.09
CA PHE A 189 16.23 3.95 24.70
C PHE A 189 17.74 3.89 24.46
N LEU A 190 18.54 4.26 25.45
CA LEU A 190 20.00 4.35 25.31
C LEU A 190 20.67 3.28 26.16
N GLU A 191 21.73 2.73 25.62
CA GLU A 191 22.69 1.90 26.35
C GLU A 191 24.06 2.58 26.32
N THR A 192 24.87 2.31 27.34
CA THR A 192 26.24 2.83 27.40
C THR A 192 27.14 1.67 27.02
N ALA A 193 27.87 1.82 25.92
CA ALA A 193 28.90 0.87 25.51
C ALA A 193 30.09 0.91 26.47
N ASP A 194 30.95 -0.10 26.41
CA ASP A 194 32.09 -0.27 27.31
C ASP A 194 33.11 0.89 27.23
N ASP A 195 33.12 1.62 26.12
CA ASP A 195 33.93 2.81 25.88
C ASP A 195 33.29 4.12 26.41
N GLY A 196 32.11 4.03 27.04
CA GLY A 196 31.33 5.17 27.52
C GLY A 196 30.45 5.84 26.45
N THR A 197 30.46 5.35 25.21
CA THR A 197 29.63 5.88 24.12
C THR A 197 28.17 5.49 24.34
N LYS A 198 27.24 6.43 24.11
CA LYS A 198 25.80 6.14 24.17
C LYS A 198 25.29 5.68 22.81
N THR A 199 24.77 4.47 22.75
CA THR A 199 24.14 3.89 21.55
C THR A 199 22.65 3.68 21.78
N TRP A 200 21.89 3.57 20.70
CA TRP A 200 20.47 3.22 20.78
C TRP A 200 20.33 1.72 21.07
N ARG A 201 19.49 1.38 22.02
CA ARG A 201 19.12 -0.01 22.29
C ARG A 201 18.23 -0.51 21.16
N ALA A 202 18.73 -1.44 20.35
CA ALA A 202 18.00 -1.98 19.19
C ALA A 202 16.56 -2.40 19.52
N LYS A 203 16.38 -3.18 20.60
CA LYS A 203 15.07 -3.64 21.06
C LYS A 203 14.08 -2.50 21.36
N ALA A 204 14.57 -1.35 21.86
CA ALA A 204 13.71 -0.20 22.15
C ALA A 204 13.27 0.50 20.85
N ILE A 205 14.14 0.52 19.84
CA ILE A 205 13.81 1.01 18.50
C ILE A 205 12.79 0.08 17.84
N ASP A 206 13.01 -1.23 17.85
CA ASP A 206 12.06 -2.21 17.29
C ASP A 206 10.66 -2.07 17.91
N GLN A 207 10.59 -1.90 19.24
CA GLN A 207 9.33 -1.69 19.95
C GLN A 207 8.66 -0.37 19.59
N TYR A 208 9.45 0.70 19.41
CA TYR A 208 8.94 2.00 18.98
C TYR A 208 8.40 1.92 17.56
N GLU A 209 9.11 1.28 16.63
CA GLU A 209 8.67 1.06 15.25
C GLU A 209 7.40 0.20 15.18
N ALA A 210 7.30 -0.88 15.96
CA ALA A 210 6.07 -1.66 16.07
C ALA A 210 4.88 -0.81 16.56
N THR A 211 5.13 0.13 17.47
CA THR A 211 4.10 1.06 17.95
C THR A 211 3.69 2.08 16.87
N VAL A 212 4.65 2.52 16.04
CA VAL A 212 4.36 3.36 14.85
C VAL A 212 3.47 2.60 13.88
N GLU A 213 3.74 1.33 13.61
CA GLU A 213 2.89 0.51 12.74
C GLU A 213 1.47 0.38 13.29
N GLU A 214 1.29 0.11 14.58
CA GLU A 214 -0.04 0.07 15.21
C GLU A 214 -0.76 1.41 15.08
N PHE A 215 -0.08 2.52 15.34
CA PHE A 215 -0.66 3.86 15.13
C PHE A 215 -1.10 4.08 13.69
N LEU A 216 -0.27 3.71 12.71
CA LEU A 216 -0.57 3.88 11.28
C LEU A 216 -1.75 3.01 10.84
N LYS A 217 -1.88 1.77 11.33
CA LYS A 217 -3.04 0.90 11.06
C LYS A 217 -4.35 1.56 11.51
N ARG A 218 -4.38 2.15 12.70
CA ARG A 218 -5.55 2.85 13.25
C ARG A 218 -5.84 4.14 12.46
N LEU A 219 -4.80 4.90 12.13
CA LEU A 219 -4.92 6.12 11.33
C LEU A 219 -5.46 5.83 9.93
N LEU A 220 -5.07 4.71 9.32
CA LEU A 220 -5.54 4.28 8.00
C LEU A 220 -7.07 4.15 7.98
N VAL A 221 -7.65 3.50 8.98
CA VAL A 221 -9.10 3.34 9.11
C VAL A 221 -9.80 4.70 9.22
N LEU A 222 -9.25 5.60 10.03
CA LEU A 222 -9.81 6.95 10.21
C LEU A 222 -9.73 7.77 8.92
N VAL A 223 -8.61 7.74 8.22
CA VAL A 223 -8.44 8.44 6.95
C VAL A 223 -9.38 7.86 5.90
N HIS A 224 -9.50 6.54 5.79
CA HIS A 224 -10.32 5.90 4.78
C HIS A 224 -11.82 6.09 5.02
N MET A 225 -12.27 5.96 6.27
CA MET A 225 -13.70 5.99 6.61
C MET A 225 -14.25 7.39 6.91
N ALA A 226 -13.43 8.33 7.40
CA ALA A 226 -13.90 9.64 7.85
C ALA A 226 -13.62 10.80 6.86
N SER A 227 -12.90 10.55 5.76
CA SER A 227 -12.54 11.59 4.77
C SER A 227 -13.66 11.96 3.79
N GLY A 228 -14.88 11.46 4.01
CA GLY A 228 -16.06 11.72 3.18
C GLY A 228 -16.14 10.82 1.95
N GLN A 229 -15.12 10.85 1.08
CA GLN A 229 -15.00 9.91 -0.04
C GLN A 229 -13.80 8.98 0.19
N PRO A 230 -14.01 7.66 0.29
CA PRO A 230 -12.92 6.72 0.54
C PRO A 230 -11.90 6.79 -0.61
N LEU A 231 -10.63 6.99 -0.24
CA LEU A 231 -9.51 6.93 -1.17
C LEU A 231 -9.47 5.56 -1.85
N ARG A 232 -9.16 5.53 -3.15
CA ARG A 232 -8.91 4.28 -3.85
C ARG A 232 -7.69 3.60 -3.24
N GLU A 233 -7.66 2.27 -3.28
CA GLU A 233 -6.57 1.47 -2.74
C GLU A 233 -5.18 1.98 -3.19
N SER A 234 -5.02 2.23 -4.50
CA SER A 234 -3.78 2.74 -5.07
C SER A 234 -3.42 4.14 -4.57
N GLU A 235 -4.41 5.00 -4.32
CA GLU A 235 -4.18 6.36 -3.81
C GLU A 235 -3.72 6.28 -2.37
N LEU A 236 -4.40 5.49 -1.54
CA LEU A 236 -4.11 5.33 -0.12
C LEU A 236 -2.70 4.78 0.14
N PHE A 237 -2.29 3.74 -0.61
CA PHE A 237 -0.97 3.14 -0.45
C PHE A 237 0.16 3.87 -1.19
N SER A 238 -0.18 4.85 -2.03
CA SER A 238 0.82 5.72 -2.69
C SER A 238 1.21 6.95 -1.87
N VAL A 239 0.52 7.22 -0.75
CA VAL A 239 0.80 8.39 0.09
C VAL A 239 2.18 8.24 0.72
N THR A 240 3.07 9.18 0.40
CA THR A 240 4.38 9.31 1.05
C THR A 240 4.44 10.64 1.81
N TRP A 241 5.19 10.67 2.91
CA TRP A 241 5.37 11.91 3.67
C TRP A 241 6.35 12.88 3.01
N TYR A 242 7.08 12.43 1.98
CA TYR A 242 8.00 13.21 1.15
C TYR A 242 8.13 12.61 -0.25
N ASN A 243 8.63 13.40 -1.19
CA ASN A 243 8.88 12.97 -2.57
C ASN A 243 10.07 12.01 -2.63
N THR A 244 9.80 10.73 -2.92
CA THR A 244 10.81 9.67 -3.07
C THR A 244 11.27 9.47 -4.52
N GLN A 245 10.57 10.04 -5.50
CA GLN A 245 10.90 9.94 -6.92
C GLN A 245 10.55 11.26 -7.63
N ARG A 246 11.31 11.61 -8.68
CA ARG A 246 10.90 12.71 -9.59
C ARG A 246 9.76 12.20 -10.48
N ARG A 247 8.69 13.00 -10.65
CA ARG A 247 7.67 12.71 -11.66
C ARG A 247 8.36 12.58 -13.02
N ARG A 248 8.05 11.49 -13.74
CA ARG A 248 8.56 11.21 -15.09
C ARG A 248 7.82 12.02 -16.12
#